data_AF-A0A4P8XIQ5-F1
#
_entry.id   AF-A0A4P8XIQ5-F1
#
_cell.length_a   1.000
_cell.length_b   1.000
_cell.length_c   1.000
_cell.angle_alpha   90.00
_cell.angle_beta   90.00
_cell.angle_gamma   90.00
#
_symmetry.space_group_name_H-M   'P 1'
#
loop_
_entity.id
_entity.type
_entity.pdbx_description
1 polymer ?
#
loop_
_entity_poly.entity_id
_entity_poly.type
_entity_poly.pdbx_seq_one_letter_code
_entity_poly.pdbx_strand_id
1 'polypeptide(L)' 'MKSYRGTNSIHWVGQAWQIKIMLKQWQQTWGPDARIQDLIHDKMVYKREK' A
#
# COMPACT_ATOMS: atom_id res chain seq x y z
N MET A 1 -12.55 -3.73 -5.08
CA MET A 1 -11.40 -2.83 -4.90
C MET A 1 -10.57 -2.82 -6.17
N LYS A 2 -10.09 -1.65 -6.60
CA LYS A 2 -9.09 -1.50 -7.67
C LYS A 2 -7.93 -0.69 -7.13
N SER A 3 -6.71 -1.14 -7.36
CA SER A 3 -5.50 -0.40 -7.01
C SER A 3 -4.64 -0.23 -8.26
N TYR A 4 -4.09 0.96 -8.45
CA TYR A 4 -3.09 1.21 -9.47
C TYR A 4 -2.06 2.20 -8.96
N ARG A 5 -0.87 2.16 -9.54
CA ARG A 5 0.27 2.96 -9.14
C ARG A 5 0.68 3.84 -10.30
N GLY A 6 0.70 5.15 -10.06
CA GLY A 6 1.38 6.10 -10.91
C GLY A 6 2.86 6.17 -10.52
N THR A 7 3.64 6.95 -11.27
CA THR A 7 5.08 7.08 -11.05
C THR A 7 5.42 7.46 -9.60
N ASN A 8 4.68 8.40 -9.01
CA ASN A 8 4.87 8.90 -7.65
C ASN A 8 3.56 8.88 -6.84
N SER A 9 2.61 8.03 -7.21
CA SER A 9 1.30 8.00 -6.55
C SER A 9 0.74 6.59 -6.48
N ILE A 10 -0.07 6.32 -5.45
CA ILE A 10 -0.86 5.11 -5.34
C ILE A 10 -2.32 5.51 -5.27
N HIS A 11 -3.13 4.89 -6.10
CA HIS A 11 -4.56 5.11 -6.17
C HIS A 11 -5.28 3.85 -5.69
N TRP A 12 -6.06 3.98 -4.63
CA TRP A 12 -6.94 2.93 -4.14
C TRP A 12 -8.39 3.36 -4.32
N VAL A 13 -9.14 2.58 -5.10
CA VAL A 13 -10.54 2.82 -5.40
C VAL A 13 -11.39 1.71 -4.78
N GLY A 14 -12.24 2.09 -3.84
CA GLY A 14 -13.07 1.18 -3.06
C GLY A 14 -13.82 1.91 -1.94
N GLN A 15 -14.43 1.15 -1.03
CA GLN A 15 -15.09 1.73 0.14
C GLN A 15 -14.03 2.28 1.11
N ALA A 16 -14.29 3.44 1.70
CA ALA A 16 -13.33 4.14 2.57
C ALA A 16 -12.83 3.29 3.74
N TRP A 17 -13.71 2.47 4.34
CA TRP A 17 -13.33 1.59 5.44
C TRP A 17 -12.35 0.49 5.01
N GLN A 18 -12.45 -0.02 3.78
CA GLN A 18 -11.53 -1.03 3.26
C GLN A 18 -10.13 -0.43 3.08
N ILE A 19 -10.05 0.79 2.54
CA ILE A 19 -8.80 1.54 2.37
C ILE A 19 -8.15 1.79 3.74
N LYS A 20 -8.95 2.16 4.75
CA LYS A 20 -8.48 2.35 6.13
C LYS A 20 -7.89 1.06 6.71
N ILE A 21 -8.54 -0.09 6.49
CA ILE A 21 -8.02 -1.39 6.95
C ILE A 21 -6.69 -1.71 6.28
N MET A 22 -6.58 -1.53 4.96
CA MET A 22 -5.33 -1.78 4.23
C MET A 22 -4.17 -0.93 4.75
N LEU A 23 -4.41 0.38 4.96
CA LEU A 23 -3.40 1.28 5.52
C LEU A 23 -2.94 0.84 6.90
N LYS A 24 -3.90 0.44 7.76
CA LYS A 24 -3.59 -0.03 9.11
C LYS A 24 -2.77 -1.32 9.08
N GLN A 25 -3.14 -2.28 8.23
CA GLN A 25 -2.40 -3.52 8.06
C GLN A 25 -0.98 -3.27 7.55
N TRP A 26 -0.84 -2.40 6.54
CA TRP A 26 0.48 -2.02 6.02
C TRP A 26 1.35 -1.40 7.13
N GLN A 27 0.82 -0.42 7.88
CA GLN A 27 1.57 0.21 8.98
C GLN A 27 1.96 -0.81 10.08
N GLN A 28 1.10 -1.79 10.38
CA GLN A 28 1.42 -2.84 11.34
C GLN A 28 2.55 -3.76 10.86
N THR A 29 2.60 -4.09 9.57
CA THR A 29 3.65 -4.95 9.01
C THR A 29 5.00 -4.23 8.91
N TRP A 30 4.99 -2.93 8.63
CA TRP A 30 6.19 -2.14 8.37
C TRP A 30 6.72 -1.39 9.60
N GLY A 31 5.90 -1.26 10.64
CA GLY A 31 6.24 -0.57 11.88
C GLY A 31 5.78 0.89 11.92
N PRO A 32 5.86 1.52 13.11
CA PRO A 32 5.34 2.87 13.34
C PRO A 32 6.08 3.95 12.56
N ASP A 33 7.34 3.71 12.19
CA ASP A 33 8.18 4.67 11.45
C ASP A 33 7.99 4.58 9.92
N ALA A 34 7.17 3.64 9.44
CA ALA A 34 6.90 3.47 8.03
C ALA A 34 6.21 4.69 7.44
N ARG A 35 6.82 5.30 6.42
CA ARG A 35 6.29 6.50 5.75
C ARG A 35 5.51 6.10 4.51
N ILE A 36 4.50 6.90 4.17
CA ILE A 36 3.76 6.73 2.91
C ILE A 36 4.69 6.83 1.69
N GLN A 37 5.79 7.57 1.80
CA GLN A 37 6.83 7.61 0.77
C GLN A 37 7.46 6.24 0.54
N ASP A 38 7.66 5.45 1.60
CA ASP A 38 8.16 4.08 1.47
C ASP A 38 7.17 3.29 0.63
N LEU A 39 5.87 3.32 0.95
CA LEU A 39 4.82 2.68 0.16
C LEU A 39 4.82 3.09 -1.33
N ILE A 40 5.03 4.39 -1.61
CA ILE A 40 5.03 4.96 -2.98
C ILE A 40 6.31 4.64 -3.76
N HIS A 41 7.45 4.45 -3.10
CA HIS A 41 8.74 4.12 -3.73
C HIS A 41 9.09 2.64 -3.64
N ASP A 42 8.31 1.88 -2.87
CA ASP A 42 8.53 0.47 -2.65
C ASP A 42 8.36 -0.32 -3.92
N LYS A 43 9.45 -0.65 -4.61
CA LYS A 43 9.48 -1.76 -5.56
C LYS A 43 9.56 -3.09 -4.81
N MET A 44 8.88 -3.26 -3.68
CA MET A 44 8.74 -4.58 -3.04
C MET A 44 7.84 -5.46 -3.92
N VAL A 45 8.49 -6.09 -4.90
CA VAL A 45 8.57 -7.54 -5.00
C VAL A 45 7.34 -8.23 -4.40
N TYR A 46 6.19 -8.14 -5.07
CA TYR A 46 5.28 -9.28 -5.08
C TYR A 46 5.86 -10.31 -6.05
N LYS A 47 6.99 -10.92 -5.67
CA LYS A 47 7.34 -12.26 -6.14
C LYS A 47 6.37 -13.19 -5.41
N ARG A 48 5.13 -13.27 -5.90
CA ARG A 48 4.29 -14.42 -5.62
C ARG A 48 4.67 -15.45 -6.66
N GLU A 49 5.81 -16.13 -6.43
CA GLU A 49 6.09 -17.37 -7.16
C GLU A 49 4.99 -18.38 -6.82
N LYS A 50 4.54 -19.07 -7.87
CA LYS A 50 3.56 -20.15 -7.85
C LYS A 50 4.04 -21.32 -7.00
#